data_AF-A0A0R1KD27-F1
#
_entry.id   AF-A0A0R1KD27-F1
#
_cell.length_a   1.000
_cell.length_b   1.000
_cell.length_c   1.000
_cell.angle_alpha   90.00
_cell.angle_beta   90.00
_cell.angle_gamma   90.00
#
_symmetry.space_group_name_H-M   'P 1'
#
loop_
_entity.id
_entity.type
_entity.pdbx_description
1 polymer ?
#
loop_
_entity_poly.entity_id
_entity_poly.type
_entity_poly.pdbx_seq_one_letter_code
_entity_poly.pdbx_strand_id
1 'polypeptide(L)' 'MNYLVIPLTFVIGLSFLLSASHIKSQYISKFFYCVGTFGVIMAMYIAWPK' A
#
# COMPACT_ATOMS: atom_id res chain seq x y z
N MET A 1 9.20 -2.21 16.60
CA MET A 1 8.02 -2.64 15.80
C MET A 1 8.07 -4.14 15.60
N ASN A 2 6.91 -4.81 15.52
CA ASN A 2 6.89 -6.22 15.14
C ASN A 2 7.46 -6.34 13.72
N TYR A 3 8.52 -7.12 13.54
CA TYR A 3 9.16 -7.34 12.24
C TYR A 3 8.15 -7.80 11.18
N LEU A 4 7.14 -8.59 11.59
CA LEU A 4 6.06 -9.08 10.74
C LEU A 4 5.09 -7.99 10.25
N VAL A 5 4.98 -6.86 10.95
CA VAL A 5 4.05 -5.78 10.58
C VAL A 5 4.52 -5.09 9.31
N ILE A 6 5.83 -4.93 9.10
CA ILE A 6 6.39 -4.29 7.89
C ILE A 6 5.95 -5.01 6.61
N PRO A 7 6.24 -6.31 6.40
CA PRO A 7 5.86 -7.01 5.18
C PRO A 7 4.34 -7.13 5.06
N LEU A 8 3.59 -7.28 6.14
CA LEU A 8 2.12 -7.28 6.10
C LEU A 8 1.57 -5.97 5.54
N THR A 9 2.04 -4.84 6.07
CA THR A 9 1.57 -3.51 5.64
C THR A 9 1.96 -3.24 4.18
N PHE A 10 3.16 -3.69 3.78
CA PHE A 10 3.63 -3.58 2.40
C PHE A 10 2.80 -4.43 1.43
N VAL A 11 2.55 -5.70 1.74
CA VAL A 11 1.74 -6.60 0.90
C VAL A 11 0.31 -6.08 0.75
N ILE A 12 -0.28 -5.54 1.82
CA ILE A 12 -1.60 -4.91 1.76
C ILE A 12 -1.56 -3.70 0.81
N GLY A 13 -0.63 -2.77 1.01
CA GLY A 13 -0.50 -1.59 0.15
C GLY A 13 -0.28 -1.94 -1.33
N LEU A 14 0.55 -2.95 -1.59
CA LEU A 14 0.86 -3.43 -2.94
C LEU A 14 -0.34 -4.13 -3.59
N SER A 15 -1.13 -4.87 -2.80
CA SER A 15 -2.38 -5.49 -3.26
C SER A 15 -3.39 -4.42 -3.69
N PHE A 16 -3.55 -3.35 -2.90
CA PHE A 16 -4.40 -2.21 -3.27
C PHE A 16 -3.95 -1.52 -4.56
N LEU A 17 -2.64 -1.32 -4.74
CA LEU A 17 -2.04 -0.77 -5.96
C LEU A 17 -2.29 -1.64 -7.20
N LEU A 18 -2.11 -2.96 -7.08
CA LEU A 18 -2.38 -3.89 -8.17
C LEU A 18 -3.88 -3.92 -8.51
N SER A 19 -4.75 -4.00 -7.50
CA SER A 19 -6.20 -3.96 -7.71
C SER A 19 -6.67 -2.65 -8.36
N ALA A 20 -6.05 -1.50 -8.03
CA ALA A 20 -6.35 -0.23 -8.67
C ALA A 20 -6.20 -0.26 -10.20
N SER A 21 -5.23 -1.02 -10.72
CA SER A 21 -4.96 -1.17 -12.15
C SER A 21 -6.04 -1.97 -12.89
N HIS A 22 -6.67 -2.93 -12.20
CA HIS A 22 -7.72 -3.78 -12.77
C HIS A 22 -9.13 -3.18 -12.67
N ILE A 23 -9.31 -2.10 -11.91
CA ILE A 23 -10.62 -1.47 -11.70
C ILE A 23 -10.96 -0.53 -12.87
N LYS A 24 -12.08 -0.81 -13.53
CA LYS A 24 -12.58 -0.04 -14.69
C LYS A 24 -13.05 1.39 -14.32
N SER A 25 -13.44 1.61 -13.07
CA SER A 25 -13.93 2.90 -12.57
C SER A 25 -12.77 3.81 -12.21
N GLN A 26 -12.68 4.97 -12.88
CA GLN A 26 -11.57 5.92 -12.72
C GLN A 26 -11.48 6.50 -11.30
N TYR A 27 -12.61 6.78 -10.65
CA TYR A 27 -12.63 7.32 -9.29
C TYR A 27 -12.16 6.30 -8.26
N ILE A 28 -12.65 5.07 -8.38
CA ILE A 28 -12.30 3.97 -7.47
C ILE A 28 -10.85 3.57 -7.68
N SER A 29 -10.39 3.48 -8.94
CA SER A 29 -8.99 3.22 -9.26
C SER A 29 -8.06 4.25 -8.61
N LYS A 30 -8.34 5.56 -8.75
CA LYS A 30 -7.56 6.62 -8.09
C LYS A 30 -7.55 6.52 -6.57
N PHE A 31 -8.71 6.23 -5.96
CA PHE A 31 -8.80 6.05 -4.51
C PHE A 31 -7.93 4.89 -4.02
N PHE A 32 -8.05 3.73 -4.67
CA PHE A 32 -7.23 2.54 -4.36
C PHE A 32 -5.74 2.80 -4.59
N TYR A 33 -5.40 3.55 -5.64
CA TYR A 33 -4.02 3.94 -5.92
C TYR A 33 -3.47 4.81 -4.78
N CYS A 34 -4.18 5.88 -4.38
CA CYS A 34 -3.78 6.73 -3.26
C CYS A 34 -3.59 5.95 -1.96
N VAL A 35 -4.56 5.10 -1.60
CA VAL A 35 -4.49 4.28 -0.38
C VAL A 35 -3.33 3.29 -0.43
N GLY A 36 -3.13 2.62 -1.57
CA GLY A 36 -2.03 1.68 -1.78
C GLY A 36 -0.66 2.36 -1.68
N THR A 37 -0.48 3.51 -2.34
CA THR A 37 0.75 4.30 -2.26
C THR A 37 1.04 4.75 -0.83
N PHE A 38 0.03 5.23 -0.10
CA PHE A 38 0.20 5.64 1.30
C PHE A 38 0.60 4.46 2.20
N GLY A 39 0.00 3.28 1.97
CA GLY A 39 0.35 2.05 2.68
C GLY A 39 1.80 1.61 2.43
N VAL A 40 2.28 1.68 1.19
CA VAL A 40 3.67 1.36 0.85
C VAL A 40 4.66 2.37 1.47
N ILE A 41 4.35 3.66 1.42
CA ILE A 41 5.19 4.71 2.04
C ILE A 41 5.24 4.53 3.56
N MET A 42 4.10 4.23 4.20
CA MET A 42 4.07 3.93 5.64
C MET A 42 4.89 2.69 5.97
N ALA A 43 4.80 1.63 5.17
CA ALA A 43 5.63 0.43 5.37
C ALA A 43 7.13 0.75 5.25
N MET A 44 7.54 1.59 4.28
CA MET A 44 8.92 2.06 4.15
C MET A 44 9.36 2.93 5.34
N TYR A 45 8.50 3.82 5.82
CA TYR A 45 8.79 4.65 6.99
C TYR A 45 8.97 3.79 8.26
N ILE A 46 8.15 2.75 8.41
CA ILE A 46 8.25 1.77 9.50
C ILE A 46 9.53 0.94 9.35
N ALA A 47 9.92 0.57 8.13
CA ALA A 47 11.15 -0.17 7.87
C ALA A 47 12.43 0.67 8.05
N TRP A 48 12.33 2.00 8.05
CA TRP A 48 13.48 2.88 8.14
C TRP A 48 14.19 2.72 9.49
N PRO A 49 15.50 2.43 9.51
CA PRO A 49 16.25 2.31 10.76
C PRO A 49 16.41 3.71 11.36
N LYS A 50 15.78 3.95 12.51
CA LYS A 50 16.01 5.14 13.34
C LYS A 50 16.97 4.79 14.47
#